data_AF-A0A418MGE1-F1
#
_entry.id   AF-A0A418MGE1-F1
#
_cell.length_a   1.000
_cell.length_b   1.000
_cell.length_c   1.000
_cell.angle_alpha   90.00
_cell.angle_beta   90.00
_cell.angle_gamma   90.00
#
_symmetry.space_group_name_H-M   'P 1'
#
loop_
_entity.id
_entity.type
_entity.pdbx_description
1 polymer ?
#
loop_
_entity_poly.entity_id
_entity_poly.type
_entity_poly.pdbx_seq_one_letter_code
_entity_poly.pdbx_strand_id
1 'polypeptide(L)'
;MHKSTFTVEDVVHLLGVTPRTLHYYEEMGLLEPACRTNGGHRLYDDASLERIRRVLRLKDDMGSSLQEIKLILDAEQALDQLRALYRSDLSETQRDRVLDESIGLMEGMLERVERKLSRLSTLRESIVERLTRARTLRTSMTPIEQPVVKQADES
;
A
#
# COMPACT_ATOMS: atom_id res chain seq x y z
N MET A 1 27.07 -13.11 2.20
CA MET A 1 26.70 -11.77 2.71
C MET A 1 26.66 -11.88 4.23
N HIS A 2 27.38 -11.01 4.96
CA HIS A 2 27.26 -10.98 6.42
C HIS A 2 25.84 -10.54 6.76
N LYS A 3 25.11 -11.35 7.52
CA LYS A 3 23.76 -11.01 7.98
C LYS A 3 23.92 -9.92 9.03
N SER A 4 23.73 -8.66 8.63
CA SER A 4 23.77 -7.55 9.58
C SER A 4 22.54 -7.66 10.47
N THR A 5 22.76 -7.52 11.78
CA THR A 5 21.66 -7.50 12.75
C THR A 5 21.53 -6.09 13.30
N PHE A 6 20.28 -5.63 13.43
CA PHE A 6 19.90 -4.29 13.79
C PHE A 6 19.02 -4.33 15.03
N THR A 7 19.33 -3.50 16.01
CA THR A 7 18.47 -3.32 17.18
C THR A 7 17.23 -2.51 16.83
N VAL A 8 16.27 -2.44 17.76
CA VAL A 8 15.10 -1.55 17.62
C VAL A 8 15.53 -0.10 17.37
N GLU A 9 16.57 0.37 18.06
CA GLU A 9 17.08 1.74 17.93
C GLU A 9 17.67 1.99 16.54
N ASP A 10 18.44 1.03 16.02
CA ASP A 10 18.99 1.09 14.67
C ASP A 10 17.87 1.18 13.62
N VAL A 11 16.83 0.35 13.75
CA VAL A 11 15.70 0.34 12.80
C VAL A 11 14.89 1.64 12.86
N VAL A 12 14.65 2.16 14.06
CA VAL A 12 13.98 3.45 14.28
C VAL A 12 14.77 4.58 13.59
N HIS A 13 16.09 4.60 13.77
CA HIS A 13 16.94 5.61 13.15
C HIS A 13 17.01 5.48 11.62
N LEU A 14 17.15 4.25 11.12
CA LEU A 14 17.30 3.99 9.68
C LEU A 14 16.03 4.20 8.88
N LEU A 15 14.86 3.89 9.44
CA LEU A 15 13.59 3.89 8.72
C LEU A 15 12.63 5.00 9.16
N GLY A 16 13.01 5.81 10.16
CA GLY A 16 12.17 6.91 10.64
C GLY A 16 10.85 6.46 11.27
N VAL A 17 10.77 5.20 11.72
CA VAL A 17 9.60 4.63 12.39
C VAL A 17 9.73 4.80 13.91
N THR A 18 8.62 4.67 14.64
CA THR A 18 8.68 4.68 16.11
C THR A 18 8.85 3.26 16.67
N PRO A 19 9.41 3.08 17.88
CA PRO A 19 9.40 1.79 18.56
C PRO A 19 7.99 1.21 18.71
N ARG A 20 6.98 2.07 18.91
CA ARG A 20 5.57 1.70 18.98
C ARG A 20 5.08 1.14 17.65
N THR A 21 5.49 1.72 16.53
CA THR A 21 5.17 1.22 15.18
C THR A 21 5.74 -0.19 14.96
N LEU A 22 6.99 -0.41 15.35
CA LEU A 22 7.62 -1.74 15.24
C LEU A 22 6.90 -2.78 16.09
N HIS A 23 6.58 -2.44 17.34
CA HIS A 23 5.82 -3.33 18.21
C HIS A 23 4.45 -3.65 17.63
N TYR A 24 3.77 -2.66 17.08
CA TYR A 24 2.46 -2.85 16.45
C TYR A 24 2.55 -3.74 15.20
N TYR A 25 3.60 -3.63 14.38
CA TYR A 25 3.81 -4.54 13.27
C TYR A 25 4.07 -5.98 13.73
N GLU A 26 4.79 -6.17 14.83
CA GLU A 26 4.96 -7.50 15.44
C GLU A 26 3.64 -8.08 15.95
N GLU A 27 2.83 -7.30 16.67
CA GLU A 27 1.53 -7.75 17.17
C GLU A 27 0.57 -8.17 16.04
N MET A 28 0.66 -7.51 14.89
CA MET A 28 -0.14 -7.85 13.71
C MET A 28 0.43 -9.05 12.92
N GLY A 29 1.62 -9.55 13.27
CA GLY A 29 2.35 -10.55 12.50
C GLY A 29 2.85 -10.03 11.15
N LEU A 30 3.02 -8.71 11.03
CA LEU A 30 3.61 -8.06 9.86
C LEU A 30 5.14 -8.05 9.91
N LEU A 31 5.72 -8.34 11.05
CA LEU A 31 7.16 -8.35 11.26
C LEU A 31 7.47 -9.35 12.37
N GLU A 32 8.54 -10.10 12.23
CA GLU A 32 9.09 -10.90 13.33
C GLU A 32 10.57 -10.56 13.48
N PRO A 33 11.08 -10.44 14.71
CA PRO A 33 12.51 -10.25 14.92
C PRO A 33 13.26 -11.50 14.46
N ALA A 34 14.32 -11.31 13.70
CA ALA A 34 15.15 -12.39 13.18
C ALA A 34 15.78 -13.23 14.30
N CYS A 35 16.13 -12.59 15.42
CA CYS A 35 16.55 -13.27 16.64
C CYS A 35 16.41 -12.34 17.86
N ARG A 36 16.74 -12.88 19.03
CA ARG A 36 16.88 -12.10 20.26
C ARG A 36 18.29 -12.27 20.80
N THR A 37 18.83 -11.21 21.42
CA THR A 37 20.09 -11.30 22.16
C THR A 37 19.91 -12.15 23.43
N ASN A 38 21.02 -12.56 24.05
CA ASN A 38 21.01 -13.22 25.36
C ASN A 38 20.32 -12.39 26.46
N GLY A 39 20.27 -11.05 26.31
CA GLY A 39 19.55 -10.14 27.20
C GLY A 39 18.08 -9.93 26.83
N GLY A 40 17.54 -10.65 25.83
CA GLY A 40 16.15 -10.57 25.40
C GLY A 40 15.81 -9.44 24.42
N HIS A 41 16.80 -8.64 24.01
CA HIS A 41 16.59 -7.55 23.06
C HIS A 41 16.32 -8.07 21.65
N ARG A 42 15.39 -7.44 20.93
CA ARG A 42 14.99 -7.80 19.56
C ARG A 42 16.08 -7.37 18.57
N LEU A 43 16.41 -8.28 17.65
CA LEU A 43 17.30 -8.03 16.53
C LEU A 43 16.57 -8.32 15.21
N TYR A 44 16.73 -7.41 14.26
CA TYR A 44 16.18 -7.47 12.91
C TYR A 44 17.31 -7.68 11.92
N ASP A 45 17.04 -8.37 10.82
CA ASP A 45 18.00 -8.57 9.74
C ASP A 45 17.64 -7.73 8.51
N ASP A 46 18.46 -7.78 7.47
CA ASP A 46 18.21 -7.05 6.22
C ASP A 46 16.82 -7.37 5.61
N ALA A 47 16.36 -8.63 5.74
CA ALA A 47 15.03 -9.05 5.27
C ALA A 47 13.91 -8.38 6.07
N SER A 48 14.08 -8.24 7.39
CA SER A 48 13.18 -7.50 8.27
C SER A 48 13.11 -6.02 7.87
N LEU A 49 14.26 -5.39 7.58
CA LEU A 49 14.31 -4.00 7.13
C LEU A 49 13.59 -3.81 5.79
N GLU A 50 13.82 -4.69 4.81
CA GLU A 50 13.12 -4.66 3.53
C GLU A 50 11.60 -4.83 3.71
N ARG A 51 11.18 -5.76 4.58
CA ARG A 51 9.77 -5.95 4.91
C ARG A 51 9.16 -4.67 5.48
N ILE A 52 9.83 -4.00 6.42
CA ILE A 52 9.34 -2.73 6.99
C ILE A 52 9.25 -1.64 5.90
N ARG A 53 10.29 -1.47 5.07
CA ARG A 53 10.25 -0.52 3.94
C ARG A 53 9.07 -0.77 3.02
N ARG A 54 8.77 -2.05 2.76
CA ARG A 54 7.64 -2.45 1.91
C ARG A 54 6.30 -2.11 2.56
N VAL A 55 6.13 -2.39 3.87
CA VAL A 55 4.93 -1.99 4.63
C VAL A 55 4.71 -0.49 4.55
N LEU A 56 5.76 0.32 4.75
CA LEU A 56 5.68 1.79 4.69
C LEU A 56 5.21 2.26 3.31
N ARG A 57 5.82 1.77 2.22
CA ARG A 57 5.41 2.11 0.85
C ARG A 57 3.95 1.75 0.57
N LEU A 58 3.53 0.52 0.90
CA LEU A 58 2.16 0.07 0.64
C LEU A 58 1.12 0.84 1.46
N LYS A 59 1.49 1.28 2.67
CA LYS A 59 0.63 2.12 3.50
C LYS A 59 0.50 3.53 2.92
N ASP A 60 1.60 4.15 2.54
CA ASP A 60 1.62 5.57 2.17
C ASP A 60 1.16 5.79 0.72
N ASP A 61 1.56 4.93 -0.23
CA ASP A 61 1.24 5.11 -1.65
C ASP A 61 -0.18 4.64 -2.00
N MET A 62 -0.64 3.57 -1.35
CA MET A 62 -1.91 2.92 -1.69
C MET A 62 -3.01 3.17 -0.67
N GLY A 63 -2.73 3.84 0.45
CA GLY A 63 -3.67 3.99 1.56
C GLY A 63 -4.23 2.64 2.03
N SER A 64 -3.43 1.58 1.92
CA SER A 64 -3.85 0.23 2.29
C SER A 64 -3.87 0.07 3.80
N SER A 65 -4.89 -0.62 4.30
CA SER A 65 -4.92 -1.04 5.70
C SER A 65 -3.79 -2.03 5.97
N LEU A 66 -3.33 -2.10 7.22
CA LEU A 66 -2.27 -3.04 7.60
C LEU A 66 -2.69 -4.51 7.40
N GLN A 67 -4.00 -4.81 7.49
CA GLN A 67 -4.56 -6.12 7.17
C GLN A 67 -4.40 -6.46 5.68
N GLU A 68 -4.72 -5.51 4.78
CA GLU A 68 -4.51 -5.71 3.34
C GLU A 68 -3.02 -5.87 3.01
N ILE A 69 -2.17 -5.06 3.64
CA ILE A 69 -0.72 -5.14 3.48
C ILE A 69 -0.21 -6.52 3.90
N LYS A 70 -0.68 -7.04 5.05
CA LYS A 70 -0.30 -8.38 5.51
C LYS A 70 -0.64 -9.45 4.48
N LEU A 71 -1.86 -9.43 3.95
CA LEU A 71 -2.29 -10.42 2.96
C LEU A 71 -1.44 -10.37 1.68
N ILE A 72 -1.02 -9.18 1.24
CA ILE A 72 -0.11 -9.03 0.10
C ILE A 72 1.27 -9.62 0.43
N LEU A 73 1.85 -9.26 1.57
CA LEU A 73 3.18 -9.73 1.96
C LEU A 73 3.22 -11.24 2.19
N ASP A 74 2.16 -11.82 2.75
CA ASP A 74 2.07 -13.26 2.97
C ASP A 74 1.96 -14.02 1.64
N ALA A 75 1.20 -13.47 0.67
CA ALA A 75 1.12 -14.03 -0.68
C ALA A 75 2.46 -13.90 -1.45
N GLU A 76 3.15 -12.76 -1.34
CA GLU A 76 4.50 -12.58 -1.92
C GLU A 76 5.49 -13.60 -1.33
N GLN A 77 5.47 -13.82 -0.01
CA GLN A 77 6.31 -14.81 0.66
C GLN A 77 5.99 -16.25 0.21
N ALA A 78 4.72 -16.60 0.07
CA ALA A 78 4.31 -17.91 -0.45
C ALA A 78 4.79 -18.11 -1.90
N LEU A 79 4.69 -17.08 -2.76
CA LEU A 79 5.21 -17.13 -4.13
C LEU A 79 6.72 -17.35 -4.17
N ASP A 80 7.48 -16.72 -3.26
CA ASP A 80 8.93 -16.92 -3.20
C ASP A 80 9.29 -18.36 -2.78
N GLN A 81 8.53 -18.95 -1.86
CA GLN A 81 8.68 -20.36 -1.48
C GLN A 81 8.36 -21.29 -2.65
N LEU A 82 7.26 -21.03 -3.37
CA LEU A 82 6.87 -21.80 -4.56
C LEU A 82 7.92 -21.68 -5.68
N ARG A 83 8.49 -20.50 -5.89
CA ARG A 83 9.59 -20.29 -6.84
C ARG A 83 10.86 -21.05 -6.44
N ALA A 84 11.18 -21.12 -5.15
CA ALA A 84 12.31 -21.91 -4.67
C ALA A 84 12.06 -23.42 -4.88
N LEU A 85 10.85 -23.89 -4.56
CA LEU A 85 10.42 -25.27 -4.76
C LEU A 85 10.46 -25.66 -6.25
N TYR A 86 9.97 -24.80 -7.14
CA TYR A 86 9.99 -25.02 -8.59
C TYR A 86 11.40 -25.25 -9.15
N ARG A 87 12.43 -24.63 -8.55
CA ARG A 87 13.84 -24.79 -8.96
C ARG A 87 14.50 -26.06 -8.42
N SER A 88 13.84 -26.79 -7.53
CA SER A 88 14.33 -28.07 -7.01
C SER A 88 14.01 -29.23 -7.95
N ASP A 89 14.50 -30.42 -7.60
CA ASP A 89 14.22 -31.64 -8.37
C ASP A 89 12.79 -32.13 -8.08
N LEU A 90 11.89 -31.89 -9.03
CA LEU A 90 10.45 -32.20 -8.96
C LEU A 90 10.03 -33.06 -10.14
N SER A 91 9.04 -33.93 -9.92
CA SER A 91 8.31 -34.57 -11.02
C SER A 91 7.50 -33.53 -11.81
N GLU A 92 7.13 -33.87 -13.04
CA GLU A 92 6.26 -33.02 -13.88
C GLU A 92 4.94 -32.68 -13.17
N THR A 93 4.29 -33.67 -12.58
CA THR A 93 3.06 -33.49 -11.78
C THR A 93 3.24 -32.59 -10.55
N GLN A 94 4.42 -32.54 -9.95
CA GLN A 94 4.71 -31.62 -8.85
C GLN A 94 4.94 -30.20 -9.37
N ARG A 95 5.61 -30.04 -10.52
CA ARG A 95 5.79 -28.72 -11.17
C ARG A 95 4.44 -28.09 -11.52
N ASP A 96 3.52 -28.87 -12.10
CA ASP A 96 2.19 -28.37 -12.46
C ASP A 96 1.45 -27.84 -11.23
N ARG A 97 1.46 -28.59 -10.11
CA ARG A 97 0.84 -28.14 -8.85
C ARG A 97 1.44 -26.84 -8.32
N VAL A 98 2.77 -26.70 -8.38
CA VAL A 98 3.45 -25.48 -7.94
C VAL A 98 3.05 -24.28 -8.80
N LEU A 99 2.88 -24.49 -10.11
CA LEU A 99 2.41 -23.45 -11.03
C LEU A 99 0.95 -23.09 -10.76
N ASP A 100 0.06 -24.07 -10.61
CA ASP A 100 -1.35 -23.86 -10.29
C ASP A 100 -1.53 -23.06 -8.99
N GLU A 101 -0.77 -23.42 -7.95
CA GLU A 101 -0.80 -22.70 -6.67
C GLU A 101 -0.27 -21.26 -6.82
N SER A 102 0.81 -21.08 -7.58
CA SER A 102 1.37 -19.74 -7.86
C SER A 102 0.38 -18.87 -8.63
N ILE A 103 -0.31 -19.44 -9.62
CA ILE A 103 -1.35 -18.75 -10.41
C ILE A 103 -2.49 -18.34 -9.48
N GLY A 104 -3.01 -19.25 -8.64
CA GLY A 104 -4.10 -18.94 -7.72
C GLY A 104 -3.77 -17.82 -6.73
N LEU A 105 -2.53 -17.78 -6.21
CA LEU A 105 -2.07 -16.67 -5.36
C LEU A 105 -2.03 -15.33 -6.12
N MET A 106 -1.53 -15.34 -7.36
CA MET A 106 -1.46 -14.13 -8.19
C MET A 106 -2.85 -13.63 -8.59
N GLU A 107 -3.76 -14.52 -8.96
CA GLU A 107 -5.17 -14.18 -9.26
C GLU A 107 -5.86 -13.57 -8.03
N GLY A 108 -5.68 -14.16 -6.85
CA GLY A 108 -6.23 -13.62 -5.60
C GLY A 108 -5.67 -12.24 -5.24
N MET A 109 -4.39 -11.96 -5.53
CA MET A 109 -3.83 -10.62 -5.38
C MET A 109 -4.41 -9.64 -6.40
N LEU A 110 -4.53 -10.05 -7.66
CA LEU A 110 -5.10 -9.24 -8.74
C LEU A 110 -6.54 -8.83 -8.40
N GLU A 111 -7.37 -9.76 -7.96
CA GLU A 111 -8.77 -9.50 -7.58
C GLU A 111 -8.87 -8.44 -6.46
N ARG A 112 -7.94 -8.44 -5.50
CA ARG A 112 -7.89 -7.42 -4.43
C ARG A 112 -7.57 -6.04 -4.97
N VAL A 113 -6.59 -5.96 -5.88
CA VAL A 113 -6.21 -4.71 -6.53
C VAL A 113 -7.37 -4.17 -7.38
N GLU A 114 -8.01 -5.04 -8.17
CA GLU A 114 -9.15 -4.68 -9.03
C GLU A 114 -10.34 -4.19 -8.20
N ARG A 115 -10.68 -4.87 -7.10
CA ARG A 115 -11.74 -4.41 -6.18
C ARG A 115 -11.44 -3.03 -5.61
N LYS A 116 -10.18 -2.77 -5.23
CA LYS A 116 -9.78 -1.45 -4.72
C LYS A 116 -9.85 -0.38 -5.81
N LEU A 117 -9.37 -0.68 -7.01
CA LEU A 117 -9.42 0.21 -8.17
C LEU A 117 -10.87 0.58 -8.53
N SER A 118 -11.77 -0.39 -8.53
CA SER A 118 -13.20 -0.18 -8.78
C SER A 118 -13.81 0.81 -7.77
N ARG A 119 -13.59 0.58 -6.46
CA ARG A 119 -14.08 1.47 -5.39
C ARG A 119 -13.55 2.90 -5.53
N LEU A 120 -12.26 3.04 -5.83
CA LEU A 120 -11.63 4.34 -6.03
C LEU A 120 -12.16 5.05 -7.28
N SER A 121 -12.45 4.30 -8.35
CA SER A 121 -13.04 4.83 -9.58
C SER A 121 -14.46 5.37 -9.34
N THR A 122 -15.30 4.62 -8.61
CA THR A 122 -16.63 5.10 -8.20
C THR A 122 -16.55 6.37 -7.35
N LEU A 123 -15.63 6.42 -6.39
CA LEU A 123 -15.42 7.63 -5.58
C LEU A 123 -14.99 8.82 -6.44
N ARG A 124 -14.05 8.61 -7.35
CA ARG A 124 -13.59 9.63 -8.32
C ARG A 124 -14.76 10.17 -9.13
N GLU A 125 -15.57 9.29 -9.70
CA GLU A 125 -16.74 9.66 -10.52
C GLU A 125 -17.72 10.53 -9.72
N SER A 126 -18.05 10.14 -8.48
CA SER A 126 -18.90 10.93 -7.58
C SER A 126 -18.32 12.32 -7.30
N ILE A 127 -17.02 12.42 -7.06
CA ILE A 127 -16.34 13.71 -6.83
C ILE A 127 -16.40 14.58 -8.07
N VAL A 128 -16.11 14.01 -9.25
CA VAL A 128 -16.16 14.74 -10.53
C VAL A 128 -17.57 15.27 -10.78
N GLU A 129 -18.61 14.47 -10.55
CA GLU A 129 -19.99 14.89 -10.75
C GLU A 129 -20.38 16.05 -9.81
N ARG A 130 -19.99 15.98 -8.53
CA ARG A 130 -20.18 17.07 -7.56
C ARG A 130 -19.45 18.35 -7.98
N LEU A 131 -18.21 18.23 -8.48
CA LEU A 131 -17.43 19.36 -8.98
C LEU A 131 -18.10 20.01 -10.20
N THR A 132 -18.60 19.21 -11.14
CA THR A 132 -19.33 19.71 -12.31
C THR A 132 -20.57 20.50 -11.89
N ARG A 133 -21.41 19.94 -11.00
CA ARG A 133 -22.57 20.64 -10.45
C ARG A 133 -22.21 21.97 -9.81
N ALA A 134 -21.19 21.98 -8.93
CA ALA A 134 -20.76 23.19 -8.23
C ALA A 134 -20.25 24.27 -9.19
N ARG A 135 -19.51 23.88 -10.25
CA ARG A 135 -19.03 24.80 -11.28
C ARG A 135 -20.17 25.40 -12.09
N THR A 136 -21.15 24.59 -12.51
CA THR A 136 -22.33 25.07 -13.25
C THR A 136 -23.12 26.09 -12.44
N LEU A 137 -23.38 25.80 -11.16
CA LEU A 137 -24.08 26.74 -10.26
C LEU A 137 -23.32 28.06 -10.13
N ARG A 138 -22.00 28.02 -9.94
CA ARG A 138 -21.16 29.24 -9.86
C ARG A 138 -21.26 30.08 -11.13
N THR A 139 -21.20 29.47 -12.31
CA THR A 139 -21.33 30.20 -13.59
C THR A 139 -22.72 30.78 -13.79
N SER A 140 -23.77 30.10 -13.32
CA SER A 140 -25.14 30.61 -13.37
C SER A 140 -25.43 31.75 -12.37
N MET A 141 -24.56 31.97 -11.38
CA MET A 141 -24.69 33.01 -10.36
C MET A 141 -23.88 34.29 -10.69
N THR A 142 -23.08 34.31 -11.76
CA THR A 142 -22.40 35.53 -12.22
C THR A 142 -23.43 36.51 -12.82
N PRO A 143 -23.60 37.72 -12.27
CA PRO A 143 -24.56 38.68 -12.79
C PRO A 143 -24.18 39.16 -14.20
N ILE A 144 -25.18 39.24 -15.07
CA ILE A 144 -25.16 39.97 -16.34
C ILE A 144 -24.62 41.39 -16.07
N GLU A 145 -23.58 41.82 -16.79
CA GLU A 145 -23.17 43.22 -16.87
C GLU A 145 -24.42 44.09 -17.08
N GLN A 146 -24.73 44.97 -16.13
CA GLN A 146 -25.78 45.96 -16.37
C GLN A 146 -25.32 46.87 -17.53
N PRO A 147 -26.12 47.02 -18.60
CA PRO A 147 -25.75 47.90 -19.70
C PRO A 147 -25.84 49.36 -19.26
N VAL A 148 -24.85 50.12 -19.72
CA VAL A 148 -24.67 51.58 -19.68
C VAL A 148 -25.99 52.36 -19.61
N VAL A 149 -26.20 53.12 -18.53
CA VAL A 149 -27.12 54.26 -18.55
C VAL A 149 -26.29 55.51 -18.84
N LYS A 150 -26.31 55.95 -20.10
CA LYS A 150 -26.02 57.33 -20.47
C LYS A 150 -27.04 58.22 -19.76
N GLN A 151 -26.62 59.00 -18.79
CA GLN A 151 -27.32 60.24 -18.46
C GLN A 151 -26.58 61.38 -19.15
N ALA A 152 -27.24 61.88 -20.18
CA ALA A 152 -27.08 63.26 -20.61
C ALA A 152 -27.40 64.15 -19.40
N ASP A 153 -26.53 65.11 -19.13
CA ASP A 153 -26.95 66.31 -18.41
C ASP A 153 -26.57 67.51 -19.27
N GLU A 154 -27.61 68.14 -19.78
CA GLU A 154 -27.60 69.47 -20.35
C GLU A 154 -27.41 70.47 -19.21
N SER A 155 -26.39 71.33 -19.27
CA SER A 155 -26.43 72.78 -18.95
C SER A 155 -25.02 73.36 -18.92
#